data_AF-A0A059B2E1-F1
#
_entry.id   AF-A0A059B2E1-F1
#
_cell.length_a   1.000
_cell.length_b   1.000
_cell.length_c   1.000
_cell.angle_alpha   90.00
_cell.angle_beta   90.00
_cell.angle_gamma   90.00
#
_symmetry.space_group_name_H-M   'P 1'
#
loop_
_entity.id
_entity.type
_entity.pdbx_description
1 polymer ?
#
loop_
_entity_poly.entity_id
_entity_poly.type
_entity_poly.pdbx_seq_one_letter_code
_entity_poly.pdbx_strand_id
1 'polypeptide(L)'
;MEVLSRDGAHEKTQKYDRISEIKDFDELKAGVKGLVDAGITEVPRIFVDHPENLQSALASSNGHFHVPIVDLAEIVKDPSRRKEVVNEVRSASKTWGFFQVVNHGIPTTVLEEMLDGVRRFHEQGAEEKKRFYSRDFTTSVAYHSNFNLYKTEAANWRDTLFCVMAPNALEAEDLPAVCGDIMLEFSKRVMNLGTTLFELLSEALGLKPNHLKDMECAKGLVLLNQYYPKCPQPELTMGTSRHTDSDFLTVLLQDHVGGLQVLYQNQWIDVSPVPGALIVNIGDLLQLISNDIFKSSEHRVVANNMGPRVSVACFFYTATPPSPKLYGPIKELISEGDPPKYRETTIMEYVSHFSANAKGDGTSALQQFKL
;
A
#
# COMPACT_ATOMS: atom_id res chain seq x y z
N MET A 1 67.31 26.57 -5.61
CA MET A 1 67.12 25.13 -5.35
C MET A 1 65.94 24.98 -4.42
N GLU A 2 64.86 24.52 -5.03
CA GLU A 2 63.68 23.79 -4.53
C GLU A 2 63.21 23.93 -3.08
N VAL A 3 61.98 24.44 -3.02
CA VAL A 3 60.94 24.20 -2.02
C VAL A 3 60.52 22.72 -2.09
N LEU A 4 60.49 22.01 -0.97
CA LEU A 4 59.74 20.75 -0.85
C LEU A 4 58.58 20.96 0.11
N SER A 5 57.41 21.21 -0.49
CA SER A 5 56.12 21.18 0.18
C SER A 5 55.52 19.78 0.13
N ARG A 6 55.16 19.27 1.30
CA ARG A 6 54.05 18.36 1.63
C ARG A 6 53.35 17.69 0.43
N ASP A 7 53.58 16.38 0.30
CA ASP A 7 52.65 15.47 -0.37
C ASP A 7 51.38 15.31 0.49
N GLY A 8 50.29 15.93 0.03
CA GLY A 8 48.95 15.61 0.47
C GLY A 8 48.39 14.48 -0.38
N ALA A 9 48.13 13.32 0.24
CA ALA A 9 47.36 12.26 -0.38
C ALA A 9 45.93 12.77 -0.65
N HIS A 10 45.62 13.05 -1.91
CA HIS A 10 44.25 13.20 -2.38
C HIS A 10 43.63 11.81 -2.52
N GLU A 11 42.90 11.41 -1.49
CA GLU A 11 41.94 10.31 -1.55
C GLU A 11 40.87 10.70 -2.58
N LYS A 12 40.92 10.08 -3.76
CA LYS A 12 39.91 10.25 -4.80
C LYS A 12 38.60 9.67 -4.27
N THR A 13 37.71 10.51 -3.75
CA THR A 13 36.32 10.14 -3.49
C THR A 13 35.70 9.73 -4.84
N GLN A 14 35.61 8.42 -5.04
CA GLN A 14 34.98 7.84 -6.23
C GLN A 14 33.52 8.35 -6.27
N LYS A 15 33.15 9.01 -7.36
CA LYS A 15 31.80 9.55 -7.57
C LYS A 15 30.81 8.39 -7.46
N TYR A 16 29.84 8.50 -6.54
CA TYR A 16 28.81 7.49 -6.34
C TYR A 16 28.02 7.25 -7.64
N ASP A 17 28.00 6.01 -8.12
CA ASP A 17 27.18 5.57 -9.24
C ASP A 17 25.99 4.76 -8.73
N ARG A 18 24.89 5.48 -8.47
CA ARG A 18 23.62 4.90 -8.01
C ARG A 18 23.04 3.87 -8.99
N ILE A 19 23.22 4.07 -10.30
CA ILE A 19 22.63 3.19 -11.31
C ILE A 19 23.35 1.84 -11.32
N SER A 20 24.67 1.84 -11.13
CA SER A 20 25.41 0.59 -10.94
C SER A 20 24.95 -0.16 -9.69
N GLU A 21 24.85 0.53 -8.54
CA GLU A 21 24.41 -0.10 -7.27
C GLU A 21 22.99 -0.68 -7.37
N ILE A 22 22.07 0.02 -8.06
CA ILE A 22 20.72 -0.52 -8.33
C ILE A 22 20.78 -1.78 -9.18
N LYS A 23 21.56 -1.78 -10.26
CA LYS A 23 21.66 -2.96 -11.14
C LYS A 23 22.22 -4.15 -10.40
N ASP A 24 23.30 -3.95 -9.63
CA ASP A 24 23.91 -4.99 -8.82
C ASP A 24 22.88 -5.56 -7.82
N PHE A 25 22.13 -4.71 -7.13
CA PHE A 25 21.05 -5.12 -6.23
C PHE A 25 19.93 -5.90 -6.93
N ASP A 26 19.46 -5.41 -8.08
CA ASP A 26 18.36 -6.00 -8.84
C ASP A 26 18.75 -7.36 -9.45
N GLU A 27 19.99 -7.50 -9.92
CA GLU A 27 20.56 -8.72 -10.49
C GLU A 27 20.70 -9.86 -9.46
N LEU A 28 20.85 -9.53 -8.17
CA LEU A 28 20.84 -10.54 -7.10
C LEU A 28 19.50 -11.26 -7.00
N LYS A 29 18.39 -10.58 -7.35
CA LYS A 29 17.01 -11.10 -7.27
C LYS A 29 16.64 -11.68 -5.89
N ALA A 30 17.38 -11.28 -4.86
CA ALA A 30 17.27 -11.79 -3.50
C ALA A 30 16.49 -10.84 -2.58
N GLY A 31 16.24 -9.62 -3.05
CA GLY A 31 15.57 -8.56 -2.34
C GLY A 31 16.34 -8.02 -1.13
N VAL A 32 15.69 -7.15 -0.37
CA VAL A 32 16.23 -6.56 0.87
C VAL A 32 16.49 -7.66 1.90
N LYS A 33 15.65 -8.70 1.96
CA LYS A 33 15.90 -9.85 2.82
C LYS A 33 17.23 -10.53 2.50
N GLY A 34 17.59 -10.68 1.22
CA GLY A 34 18.88 -11.22 0.81
C GLY A 34 20.07 -10.41 1.32
N LEU A 35 19.94 -9.07 1.41
CA LEU A 35 20.97 -8.22 2.01
C LEU A 35 21.10 -8.48 3.51
N VAL A 36 19.98 -8.58 4.23
CA VAL A 36 19.97 -8.90 5.67
C VAL A 36 20.57 -10.27 5.95
N ASP A 37 20.25 -11.28 5.13
CA ASP A 37 20.83 -12.62 5.24
C ASP A 37 22.35 -12.63 4.98
N ALA A 38 22.86 -11.69 4.19
CA ALA A 38 24.29 -11.48 3.98
C ALA A 38 24.99 -10.76 5.15
N GLY A 39 24.25 -10.37 6.20
CA GLY A 39 24.82 -9.83 7.44
C GLY A 39 25.27 -8.37 7.36
N ILE A 40 24.67 -7.57 6.48
CA ILE A 40 25.00 -6.15 6.38
C ILE A 40 24.76 -5.41 7.72
N THR A 41 25.63 -4.46 8.02
CA THR A 41 25.53 -3.60 9.22
C THR A 41 25.17 -2.16 8.88
N GLU A 42 25.23 -1.80 7.60
CA GLU A 42 24.90 -0.48 7.09
C GLU A 42 23.91 -0.61 5.93
N VAL A 43 22.99 0.35 5.83
CA VAL A 43 22.02 0.43 4.74
C VAL A 43 22.73 0.91 3.47
N PRO A 44 22.64 0.16 2.34
CA PRO A 44 23.23 0.61 1.07
C PRO A 44 22.68 1.97 0.63
N ARG A 45 23.49 2.74 -0.11
CA ARG A 45 23.19 4.13 -0.44
C ARG A 45 21.94 4.26 -1.32
N ILE A 46 21.56 3.23 -2.06
CA ILE A 46 20.31 3.22 -2.84
C ILE A 46 19.06 3.32 -1.98
N PHE A 47 19.12 2.97 -0.69
CA PHE A 47 18.00 3.01 0.26
C PHE A 47 18.01 4.23 1.18
N VAL A 48 19.11 5.00 1.19
CA VAL A 48 19.22 6.19 2.06
C VAL A 48 18.35 7.31 1.50
N ASP A 49 17.35 7.72 2.26
CA ASP A 49 16.39 8.76 1.89
C ASP A 49 16.92 10.17 2.24
N HIS A 50 16.32 11.20 1.63
CA HIS A 50 16.67 12.58 1.91
C HIS A 50 16.25 12.98 3.35
N PRO A 51 17.09 13.74 4.09
CA PRO A 51 16.79 14.13 5.47
C PRO A 51 15.43 14.82 5.68
N GLU A 52 14.93 15.56 4.68
CA GLU A 52 13.62 16.22 4.74
C GLU A 52 12.46 15.20 4.80
N ASN A 53 12.59 14.07 4.09
CA ASN A 53 11.63 12.98 4.14
C ASN A 53 11.67 12.25 5.50
N LEU A 54 12.85 12.20 6.13
CA LEU A 54 13.12 11.51 7.40
C LEU A 54 12.79 12.36 8.64
N GLN A 55 13.03 13.68 8.64
CA GLN A 55 12.75 14.56 9.79
C GLN A 55 11.26 14.63 10.13
N SER A 56 10.37 14.46 9.16
CA SER A 56 8.94 14.32 9.41
C SER A 56 8.56 12.98 10.05
N ALA A 57 9.44 11.97 10.04
CA ALA A 57 9.27 10.64 10.66
C ALA A 57 9.42 10.63 12.18
N LEU A 58 10.25 11.53 12.71
CA LEU A 58 10.54 11.63 14.15
C LEU A 58 9.54 12.53 14.89
N ALA A 59 8.76 13.33 14.17
CA ALA A 59 7.74 14.22 14.72
C ALA A 59 6.37 13.51 14.81
N SER A 60 6.31 12.37 15.49
CA SER A 60 5.04 11.75 15.88
C SER A 60 4.31 12.68 16.87
N SER A 61 3.07 13.05 16.56
CA SER A 61 2.30 14.04 17.32
C SER A 61 1.88 13.55 18.71
N ASN A 62 1.72 14.49 19.64
CA ASN A 62 1.06 14.33 20.94
C ASN A 62 -0.22 13.49 20.81
N GLY A 63 -0.36 12.43 21.62
CA GLY A 63 -1.39 11.37 21.54
C GLY A 63 -2.86 11.79 21.72
N HIS A 64 -3.33 12.74 20.92
CA HIS A 64 -4.72 13.21 20.88
C HIS A 64 -5.50 12.63 19.70
N PHE A 65 -4.82 12.07 18.70
CA PHE A 65 -5.42 11.58 17.47
C PHE A 65 -5.24 10.06 17.34
N HIS A 66 -6.34 9.37 17.05
CA HIS A 66 -6.36 7.93 16.78
C HIS A 66 -7.21 7.67 15.54
N VAL A 67 -6.73 6.77 14.68
CA VAL A 67 -7.51 6.30 13.54
C VAL A 67 -8.81 5.67 14.05
N PRO A 68 -9.99 6.08 13.52
CA PRO A 68 -11.27 5.56 13.98
C PRO A 68 -11.37 4.04 13.88
N ILE A 69 -12.08 3.41 14.82
CA ILE A 69 -12.39 1.98 14.79
C ILE A 69 -13.90 1.84 14.57
N VAL A 70 -14.29 1.05 13.57
CA VAL A 70 -15.67 0.77 13.19
C VAL A 70 -15.97 -0.69 13.49
N ASP A 71 -16.98 -0.92 14.33
CA ASP A 71 -17.41 -2.28 14.70
C ASP A 71 -18.49 -2.78 13.75
N LEU A 72 -18.19 -3.82 12.97
CA LEU A 72 -19.11 -4.42 11.99
C LEU A 72 -20.03 -5.50 12.58
N ALA A 73 -20.04 -5.69 13.90
CA ALA A 73 -20.95 -6.65 14.55
C ALA A 73 -22.41 -6.33 14.22
N GLU A 74 -23.17 -7.39 13.92
CA GLU A 74 -24.64 -7.38 13.73
C GLU A 74 -25.19 -6.44 12.63
N ILE A 75 -24.36 -5.81 11.78
CA ILE A 75 -24.80 -4.89 10.71
C ILE A 75 -25.73 -5.50 9.66
N VAL A 76 -25.77 -6.84 9.57
CA VAL A 76 -26.66 -7.59 8.66
C VAL A 76 -28.03 -7.82 9.30
N LYS A 77 -28.08 -7.95 10.63
CA LYS A 77 -29.29 -8.34 11.37
C LYS A 77 -30.03 -7.13 11.95
N ASP A 78 -29.31 -6.06 12.29
CA ASP A 78 -29.88 -4.85 12.89
C ASP A 78 -29.75 -3.64 11.95
N PRO A 79 -30.86 -3.18 11.34
CA PRO A 79 -30.88 -1.97 10.50
C PRO A 79 -30.46 -0.69 11.23
N SER A 80 -30.72 -0.61 12.54
CA SER A 80 -30.32 0.56 13.34
C SER A 80 -28.80 0.59 13.48
N ARG A 81 -28.19 -0.56 13.82
CA ARG A 81 -26.72 -0.69 13.86
C ARG A 81 -26.10 -0.40 12.50
N ARG A 82 -26.69 -0.89 11.39
CA ARG A 82 -26.19 -0.56 10.05
C ARG A 82 -26.17 0.94 9.80
N LYS A 83 -27.23 1.66 10.17
CA LYS A 83 -27.31 3.12 10.00
C LYS A 83 -26.24 3.86 10.80
N GLU A 84 -25.93 3.41 12.02
CA GLU A 84 -24.83 3.94 12.83
C GLU A 84 -23.48 3.71 12.15
N VAL A 85 -23.21 2.47 11.72
CA VAL A 85 -21.97 2.13 11.01
C VAL A 85 -21.81 2.94 9.72
N VAL A 86 -22.89 3.16 8.96
CA VAL A 86 -22.86 4.03 7.78
C VAL A 86 -22.44 5.45 8.15
N ASN A 87 -22.87 5.98 9.30
CA ASN A 87 -22.46 7.30 9.77
C ASN A 87 -20.98 7.32 10.23
N GLU A 88 -20.53 6.27 10.92
CA GLU A 88 -19.13 6.09 11.33
C GLU A 88 -18.20 6.05 10.11
N VAL A 89 -18.52 5.18 9.13
CA VAL A 89 -17.80 5.06 7.85
C VAL A 89 -17.82 6.39 7.09
N ARG A 90 -18.98 7.06 7.00
CA ARG A 90 -19.07 8.39 6.36
C ARG A 90 -18.11 9.38 7.00
N SER A 91 -18.08 9.45 8.33
CA SER A 91 -17.23 10.39 9.05
C SER A 91 -15.75 10.07 8.85
N ALA A 92 -15.36 8.80 9.01
CA ALA A 92 -13.99 8.36 8.85
C ALA A 92 -13.47 8.58 7.41
N SER A 93 -14.23 8.17 6.39
CA SER A 93 -13.83 8.34 4.98
C SER A 93 -13.74 9.80 4.54
N LYS A 94 -14.53 10.71 5.15
CA LYS A 94 -14.47 12.15 4.89
C LYS A 94 -13.29 12.84 5.56
N THR A 95 -13.05 12.50 6.83
CA THR A 95 -12.12 13.27 7.68
C THR A 95 -10.72 12.67 7.65
N TRP A 96 -10.63 11.36 7.75
CA TRP A 96 -9.38 10.61 7.83
C TRP A 96 -9.00 9.98 6.49
N GLY A 97 -9.97 9.48 5.73
CA GLY A 97 -9.69 8.58 4.61
C GLY A 97 -9.19 7.20 5.06
N PHE A 98 -9.17 6.95 6.37
CA PHE A 98 -8.64 5.76 7.04
C PHE A 98 -9.54 5.40 8.22
N PHE A 99 -9.73 4.11 8.44
CA PHE A 99 -10.34 3.56 9.65
C PHE A 99 -9.90 2.11 9.84
N GLN A 100 -10.09 1.58 11.04
CA GLN A 100 -9.95 0.15 11.33
C GLN A 100 -11.35 -0.46 11.41
N VAL A 101 -11.48 -1.73 11.02
CA VAL A 101 -12.69 -2.51 11.20
C VAL A 101 -12.42 -3.69 12.11
N VAL A 102 -13.36 -3.97 13.01
CA VAL A 102 -13.39 -5.14 13.89
C VAL A 102 -14.70 -5.90 13.70
N ASN A 103 -14.77 -7.15 14.17
CA ASN A 103 -15.94 -8.02 14.01
C ASN A 103 -16.40 -8.14 12.54
N HIS A 104 -15.45 -8.07 11.60
CA HIS A 104 -15.69 -8.10 10.15
C HIS A 104 -15.97 -9.50 9.58
N GLY A 105 -15.98 -10.53 10.44
CA GLY A 105 -16.39 -11.90 10.08
C GLY A 105 -15.32 -12.77 9.40
N ILE A 106 -14.09 -12.29 9.24
CA ILE A 106 -12.97 -13.13 8.79
C ILE A 106 -12.36 -13.79 10.03
N PRO A 107 -12.25 -15.14 10.08
CA PRO A 107 -11.69 -15.82 11.25
C PRO A 107 -10.26 -15.38 11.54
N THR A 108 -9.93 -15.16 12.82
CA THR A 108 -8.57 -14.78 13.26
C THR A 108 -7.52 -15.78 12.78
N THR A 109 -7.85 -17.08 12.77
CA THR A 109 -6.96 -18.13 12.26
C THR A 109 -6.60 -17.95 10.79
N VAL A 110 -7.49 -17.40 9.96
CA VAL A 110 -7.20 -17.08 8.55
C VAL A 110 -6.27 -15.87 8.45
N LEU A 111 -6.47 -14.86 9.31
CA LEU A 111 -5.58 -13.68 9.35
C LEU A 111 -4.16 -14.06 9.79
N GLU A 112 -4.04 -14.86 10.84
CA GLU A 112 -2.76 -15.35 11.37
C GLU A 112 -2.03 -16.21 10.35
N GLU A 113 -2.71 -17.20 9.77
CA GLU A 113 -2.12 -18.08 8.75
C GLU A 113 -1.72 -17.32 7.48
N MET A 114 -2.46 -16.26 7.12
CA MET A 114 -2.10 -15.41 5.98
C MET A 114 -0.80 -14.66 6.26
N LEU A 115 -0.65 -14.04 7.44
CA LEU A 115 0.60 -13.38 7.84
C LEU A 115 1.77 -14.38 7.90
N ASP A 116 1.55 -15.57 8.44
CA ASP A 116 2.56 -16.64 8.50
C ASP A 116 2.89 -17.22 7.11
N GLY A 117 1.92 -17.28 6.19
CA GLY A 117 2.14 -17.59 4.78
C GLY A 117 3.09 -16.62 4.11
N VAL A 118 2.87 -15.31 4.29
CA VAL A 118 3.77 -14.28 3.77
C VAL A 118 5.16 -14.40 4.38
N ARG A 119 5.27 -14.59 5.69
CA ARG A 119 6.57 -14.83 6.36
C ARG A 119 7.27 -16.03 5.75
N ARG A 120 6.60 -17.18 5.67
CA ARG A 120 7.16 -18.40 5.08
C ARG A 120 7.67 -18.15 3.67
N PHE A 121 6.92 -17.46 2.82
CA PHE A 121 7.37 -17.15 1.46
C PHE A 121 8.70 -16.39 1.45
N HIS A 122 8.79 -15.28 2.19
CA HIS A 122 9.95 -14.38 2.19
C HIS A 122 11.17 -14.96 2.91
N GLU A 123 10.96 -15.88 3.86
CA GLU A 123 12.01 -16.61 4.59
C GLU A 123 12.53 -17.85 3.84
N GLN A 124 11.95 -18.21 2.70
CA GLN A 124 12.53 -19.26 1.84
C GLN A 124 13.93 -18.88 1.33
N GLY A 125 14.70 -19.90 0.96
CA GLY A 125 15.97 -19.72 0.25
C GLY A 125 15.81 -18.90 -1.03
N ALA A 126 16.84 -18.13 -1.38
CA ALA A 126 16.79 -17.19 -2.50
C ALA A 126 16.35 -17.83 -3.82
N GLU A 127 16.77 -19.07 -4.10
CA GLU A 127 16.42 -19.77 -5.35
C GLU A 127 14.91 -20.07 -5.49
N GLU A 128 14.19 -20.31 -4.39
CA GLU A 128 12.74 -20.52 -4.45
C GLU A 128 12.02 -19.20 -4.76
N LYS A 129 12.43 -18.10 -4.14
CA LYS A 129 11.86 -16.77 -4.38
C LYS A 129 12.17 -16.24 -5.78
N LYS A 130 13.38 -16.51 -6.29
CA LYS A 130 13.84 -16.10 -7.63
C LYS A 130 12.96 -16.63 -8.76
N ARG A 131 12.27 -17.76 -8.59
CA ARG A 131 11.34 -18.30 -9.60
C ARG A 131 10.17 -17.35 -9.89
N PHE A 132 9.76 -16.58 -8.88
CA PHE A 132 8.72 -15.57 -9.00
C PHE A 132 9.28 -14.19 -9.31
N TYR A 133 10.62 -14.02 -9.32
CA TYR A 133 11.21 -12.70 -9.47
C TYR A 133 10.91 -12.14 -10.86
N SER A 134 10.28 -10.97 -10.90
CA SER A 134 9.95 -10.30 -12.16
C SER A 134 9.86 -8.78 -11.99
N ARG A 135 10.36 -8.06 -13.00
CA ARG A 135 10.14 -6.63 -13.21
C ARG A 135 9.07 -6.38 -14.29
N ASP A 136 8.49 -7.44 -14.85
CA ASP A 136 7.33 -7.38 -15.73
C ASP A 136 6.04 -7.42 -14.90
N PHE A 137 5.47 -6.24 -14.70
CA PHE A 137 4.26 -6.03 -13.91
C PHE A 137 2.96 -6.32 -14.70
N THR A 138 3.04 -6.92 -15.89
CA THR A 138 1.87 -7.48 -16.58
C THR A 138 1.55 -8.91 -16.13
N THR A 139 2.48 -9.55 -15.44
CA THR A 139 2.31 -10.89 -14.86
C THR A 139 1.32 -10.88 -13.68
N SER A 140 0.64 -12.00 -13.48
CA SER A 140 -0.35 -12.12 -12.39
C SER A 140 0.29 -12.45 -11.04
N VAL A 141 1.52 -12.95 -11.02
CA VAL A 141 2.31 -13.23 -9.81
C VAL A 141 3.74 -12.75 -10.04
N ALA A 142 4.25 -11.91 -9.13
CA ALA A 142 5.62 -11.41 -9.20
C ALA A 142 6.21 -11.13 -7.82
N TYR A 143 7.44 -11.58 -7.59
CA TYR A 143 8.28 -11.16 -6.48
C TYR A 143 9.24 -10.06 -6.94
N HIS A 144 9.39 -8.99 -6.16
CA HIS A 144 10.34 -7.93 -6.45
C HIS A 144 10.57 -7.05 -5.22
N SER A 145 11.61 -6.22 -5.27
CA SER A 145 11.77 -5.10 -4.36
C SER A 145 11.49 -3.81 -5.13
N ASN A 146 10.60 -2.97 -4.61
CA ASN A 146 10.28 -1.64 -5.16
C ASN A 146 9.86 -1.64 -6.64
N PHE A 147 8.56 -1.63 -6.97
CA PHE A 147 8.11 -1.58 -8.37
C PHE A 147 8.72 -0.39 -9.16
N ASN A 148 9.02 0.72 -8.49
CA ASN A 148 9.61 1.95 -9.03
C ASN A 148 11.13 2.11 -8.78
N LEU A 149 11.86 1.02 -8.47
CA LEU A 149 13.30 1.02 -8.13
C LEU A 149 14.19 1.95 -8.98
N TYR A 150 14.03 1.94 -10.31
CA TYR A 150 14.83 2.74 -11.24
C TYR A 150 14.37 4.19 -11.41
N LYS A 151 13.29 4.60 -10.74
CA LYS A 151 12.66 5.93 -10.88
C LYS A 151 12.75 6.79 -9.63
N THR A 152 12.84 6.18 -8.45
CA THR A 152 12.93 6.90 -7.18
C THR A 152 14.35 7.35 -6.89
N GLU A 153 14.49 8.38 -6.04
CA GLU A 153 15.77 8.84 -5.53
C GLU A 153 16.32 7.92 -4.42
N ALA A 154 15.42 7.33 -3.63
CA ALA A 154 15.71 6.30 -2.64
C ALA A 154 14.75 5.12 -2.82
N ALA A 155 15.27 3.89 -2.73
CA ALA A 155 14.49 2.67 -2.68
C ALA A 155 13.95 2.47 -1.26
N ASN A 156 12.83 1.78 -1.12
CA ASN A 156 12.27 1.44 0.19
C ASN A 156 12.82 0.11 0.71
N TRP A 157 12.95 0.02 2.03
CA TRP A 157 13.42 -1.15 2.77
C TRP A 157 12.33 -2.23 2.89
N ARG A 158 11.94 -2.80 1.75
CA ARG A 158 10.90 -3.84 1.66
C ARG A 158 11.05 -4.74 0.44
N ASP A 159 10.45 -5.91 0.57
CA ASP A 159 10.20 -6.86 -0.51
C ASP A 159 8.69 -7.10 -0.67
N THR A 160 8.25 -7.36 -1.90
CA THR A 160 6.84 -7.54 -2.26
C THR A 160 6.65 -8.85 -3.02
N LEU A 161 5.69 -9.67 -2.60
CA LEU A 161 5.05 -10.66 -3.46
C LEU A 161 3.69 -10.10 -3.92
N PHE A 162 3.58 -9.80 -5.20
CA PHE A 162 2.40 -9.26 -5.86
C PHE A 162 1.58 -10.40 -6.47
N CYS A 163 0.27 -10.41 -6.25
CA CYS A 163 -0.65 -11.39 -6.83
C CYS A 163 -1.98 -10.75 -7.26
N VAL A 164 -2.44 -11.03 -8.47
CA VAL A 164 -3.78 -10.68 -8.96
C VAL A 164 -4.73 -11.81 -8.58
N MET A 165 -5.74 -11.54 -7.74
CA MET A 165 -6.66 -12.56 -7.21
C MET A 165 -8.06 -12.49 -7.82
N ALA A 166 -8.44 -11.36 -8.43
CA ALA A 166 -9.72 -11.17 -9.09
C ALA A 166 -9.57 -10.17 -10.26
N PRO A 167 -10.43 -10.24 -11.31
CA PRO A 167 -11.66 -11.02 -11.41
C PRO A 167 -11.47 -12.51 -11.76
N ASN A 168 -10.31 -12.85 -12.35
CA ASN A 168 -9.97 -14.24 -12.66
C ASN A 168 -9.08 -14.76 -11.53
N ALA A 169 -9.57 -15.75 -10.78
CA ALA A 169 -8.77 -16.38 -9.75
C ALA A 169 -7.59 -17.12 -10.40
N LEU A 170 -6.43 -17.04 -9.73
CA LEU A 170 -5.29 -17.90 -10.05
C LEU A 170 -5.56 -19.31 -9.56
N GLU A 171 -4.98 -20.28 -10.24
CA GLU A 171 -4.95 -21.66 -9.75
C GLU A 171 -3.87 -21.78 -8.66
N ALA A 172 -4.01 -22.78 -7.78
CA ALA A 172 -3.09 -22.96 -6.65
C ALA A 172 -1.64 -23.20 -7.13
N GLU A 173 -1.47 -23.80 -8.32
CA GLU A 173 -0.19 -24.11 -8.94
C GLU A 173 0.54 -22.86 -9.46
N ASP A 174 -0.18 -21.77 -9.74
CA ASP A 174 0.40 -20.48 -10.18
C ASP A 174 0.93 -19.66 -8.99
N LEU A 175 0.51 -20.00 -7.77
CA LEU A 175 0.90 -19.33 -6.54
C LEU A 175 2.07 -20.05 -5.84
N PRO A 176 2.82 -19.37 -4.96
CA PRO A 176 3.86 -20.04 -4.19
C PRO A 176 3.27 -21.11 -3.28
N ALA A 177 3.73 -22.36 -3.42
CA ALA A 177 3.18 -23.52 -2.71
C ALA A 177 3.13 -23.35 -1.18
N VAL A 178 4.03 -22.56 -0.60
CA VAL A 178 4.09 -22.31 0.86
C VAL A 178 2.96 -21.41 1.40
N CYS A 179 2.26 -20.68 0.53
CA CYS A 179 1.21 -19.75 0.93
C CYS A 179 0.02 -19.67 -0.04
N GLY A 180 0.01 -20.42 -1.15
CA GLY A 180 -1.04 -20.34 -2.19
C GLY A 180 -2.44 -20.62 -1.66
N ASP A 181 -2.63 -21.72 -0.92
CA ASP A 181 -3.94 -22.12 -0.39
C ASP A 181 -4.55 -21.05 0.53
N ILE A 182 -3.74 -20.50 1.44
CA ILE A 182 -4.22 -19.46 2.34
C ILE A 182 -4.48 -18.14 1.60
N MET A 183 -3.69 -17.81 0.57
CA MET A 183 -3.95 -16.64 -0.26
C MET A 183 -5.30 -16.74 -0.98
N LEU A 184 -5.65 -17.92 -1.49
CA LEU A 184 -6.95 -18.17 -2.13
C LEU A 184 -8.10 -18.02 -1.12
N GLU A 185 -8.01 -18.66 0.04
CA GLU A 185 -9.06 -18.55 1.07
C GLU A 185 -9.18 -17.12 1.61
N PHE A 186 -8.06 -16.47 1.93
CA PHE A 186 -8.03 -15.10 2.44
C PHE A 186 -8.61 -14.12 1.40
N SER A 187 -8.20 -14.21 0.13
CA SER A 187 -8.71 -13.33 -0.93
C SER A 187 -10.22 -13.45 -1.11
N LYS A 188 -10.78 -14.66 -1.04
CA LYS A 188 -12.24 -14.89 -1.06
C LYS A 188 -12.95 -14.21 0.11
N ARG A 189 -12.39 -14.28 1.32
CA ARG A 189 -12.93 -13.63 2.51
C ARG A 189 -12.87 -12.11 2.40
N VAL A 190 -11.75 -11.58 1.90
CA VAL A 190 -11.56 -10.14 1.68
C VAL A 190 -12.49 -9.63 0.58
N MET A 191 -12.74 -10.36 -0.51
CA MET A 191 -13.73 -10.00 -1.53
C MET A 191 -15.14 -9.82 -0.95
N ASN A 192 -15.55 -10.73 -0.05
CA ASN A 192 -16.84 -10.61 0.63
C ASN A 192 -16.88 -9.38 1.56
N LEU A 193 -15.81 -9.14 2.32
CA LEU A 193 -15.71 -7.95 3.17
C LEU A 193 -15.72 -6.66 2.33
N GLY A 194 -14.94 -6.60 1.25
CA GLY A 194 -14.90 -5.48 0.32
C GLY A 194 -16.27 -5.18 -0.26
N THR A 195 -17.03 -6.21 -0.64
CA THR A 195 -18.43 -6.08 -1.06
C THR A 195 -19.29 -5.37 -0.01
N THR A 196 -19.20 -5.78 1.26
CA THR A 196 -19.92 -5.12 2.36
C THR A 196 -19.43 -3.68 2.57
N LEU A 197 -18.13 -3.42 2.51
CA LEU A 197 -17.56 -2.08 2.67
C LEU A 197 -18.01 -1.13 1.55
N PHE A 198 -18.04 -1.59 0.29
CA PHE A 198 -18.58 -0.80 -0.83
C PHE A 198 -20.06 -0.49 -0.69
N GLU A 199 -20.84 -1.37 -0.06
CA GLU A 199 -22.25 -1.09 0.26
C GLU A 199 -22.39 0.01 1.31
N LEU A 200 -21.64 -0.10 2.40
CA LEU A 200 -21.60 0.93 3.45
C LEU A 200 -21.11 2.27 2.92
N LEU A 201 -20.11 2.27 2.03
CA LEU A 201 -19.59 3.49 1.39
C LEU A 201 -20.62 4.11 0.43
N SER A 202 -21.37 3.30 -0.31
CA SER A 202 -22.46 3.80 -1.18
C SER A 202 -23.54 4.49 -0.34
N GLU A 203 -23.97 3.87 0.76
CA GLU A 203 -24.93 4.49 1.70
C GLU A 203 -24.35 5.72 2.42
N ALA A 204 -23.05 5.71 2.71
CA ALA A 204 -22.34 6.85 3.26
C ALA A 204 -22.31 8.04 2.27
N LEU A 205 -22.34 7.79 0.96
CA LEU A 205 -22.52 8.82 -0.07
C LEU A 205 -24.00 9.21 -0.28
N GLY A 206 -24.95 8.57 0.41
CA GLY A 206 -26.39 8.80 0.21
C GLY A 206 -26.96 8.08 -1.01
N LEU A 207 -26.24 7.10 -1.55
CA LEU A 207 -26.61 6.31 -2.72
C LEU A 207 -27.28 4.99 -2.30
N LYS A 208 -27.80 4.26 -3.30
CA LYS A 208 -28.28 2.88 -3.09
C LYS A 208 -27.10 1.99 -2.67
N PRO A 209 -27.31 0.98 -1.80
CA PRO A 209 -26.22 0.13 -1.31
C PRO A 209 -25.33 -0.48 -2.40
N ASN A 210 -25.89 -0.94 -3.52
CA ASN A 210 -25.09 -1.57 -4.58
C ASN A 210 -24.41 -0.58 -5.56
N HIS A 211 -24.56 0.74 -5.40
CA HIS A 211 -24.13 1.71 -6.42
C HIS A 211 -22.65 1.54 -6.82
N LEU A 212 -21.71 1.52 -5.86
CA LEU A 212 -20.29 1.35 -6.17
C LEU A 212 -19.95 -0.05 -6.73
N LYS A 213 -20.73 -1.08 -6.39
CA LYS A 213 -20.58 -2.43 -6.96
C LYS A 213 -21.04 -2.48 -8.40
N ASP A 214 -22.17 -1.84 -8.71
CA ASP A 214 -22.70 -1.72 -10.08
C ASP A 214 -21.74 -0.88 -10.96
N MET A 215 -20.97 0.01 -10.33
CA MET A 215 -19.83 0.70 -10.96
C MET A 215 -18.59 -0.18 -11.16
N GLU A 216 -18.59 -1.45 -10.74
CA GLU A 216 -17.46 -2.39 -10.80
C GLU A 216 -16.28 -2.04 -9.89
N CYS A 217 -16.45 -1.18 -8.88
CA CYS A 217 -15.38 -0.83 -7.94
C CYS A 217 -14.89 -2.04 -7.12
N ALA A 218 -15.78 -3.00 -6.85
CA ALA A 218 -15.50 -4.22 -6.09
C ALA A 218 -15.07 -5.43 -6.94
N LYS A 219 -14.83 -5.24 -8.25
CA LYS A 219 -14.68 -6.36 -9.20
C LYS A 219 -13.30 -7.00 -9.20
N GLY A 220 -12.26 -6.22 -8.95
CA GLY A 220 -10.87 -6.66 -8.99
C GLY A 220 -10.22 -6.62 -7.62
N LEU A 221 -9.23 -7.47 -7.43
CA LEU A 221 -8.48 -7.59 -6.19
C LEU A 221 -7.03 -7.95 -6.49
N VAL A 222 -6.14 -7.15 -5.94
CA VAL A 222 -4.69 -7.37 -6.01
C VAL A 222 -4.14 -7.42 -4.59
N LEU A 223 -3.29 -8.40 -4.30
CA LEU A 223 -2.61 -8.55 -3.02
C LEU A 223 -1.15 -8.13 -3.14
N LEU A 224 -0.73 -7.22 -2.28
CA LEU A 224 0.66 -6.85 -2.08
C LEU A 224 1.11 -7.45 -0.73
N ASN A 225 1.80 -8.58 -0.80
CA ASN A 225 2.32 -9.31 0.36
C ASN A 225 3.69 -8.73 0.71
N GLN A 226 3.67 -7.73 1.59
CA GLN A 226 4.81 -6.92 1.96
C GLN A 226 5.60 -7.55 3.09
N TYR A 227 6.92 -7.52 2.94
CA TYR A 227 7.87 -7.98 3.96
C TYR A 227 8.92 -6.90 4.19
N TYR A 228 9.06 -6.52 5.45
CA TYR A 228 9.96 -5.46 5.91
C TYR A 228 10.99 -6.12 6.85
N PRO A 229 12.18 -6.48 6.34
CA PRO A 229 13.24 -7.04 7.16
C PRO A 229 13.66 -6.06 8.26
N LYS A 230 14.29 -6.57 9.32
CA LYS A 230 14.99 -5.73 10.31
C LYS A 230 15.97 -4.79 9.58
N CYS A 231 15.89 -3.50 9.87
CA CYS A 231 16.79 -2.49 9.31
C CYS A 231 17.92 -2.15 10.31
N PRO A 232 19.20 -2.13 9.89
CA PRO A 232 20.30 -1.78 10.78
C PRO A 232 20.39 -0.27 11.06
N GLN A 233 19.89 0.58 10.16
CA GLN A 233 19.87 2.04 10.28
C GLN A 233 18.48 2.59 9.90
N PRO A 234 17.42 2.29 10.69
CA PRO A 234 16.03 2.63 10.36
C PRO A 234 15.79 4.14 10.21
N GLU A 235 16.63 4.98 10.80
CA GLU A 235 16.59 6.44 10.68
C GLU A 235 17.02 6.97 9.31
N LEU A 236 17.64 6.14 8.47
CA LEU A 236 18.13 6.53 7.14
C LEU A 236 17.22 6.12 6.00
N THR A 237 16.19 5.31 6.24
CA THR A 237 15.37 4.73 5.18
C THR A 237 13.90 4.58 5.60
N MET A 238 13.05 4.22 4.64
CA MET A 238 11.62 4.02 4.84
C MET A 238 11.24 2.61 4.41
N GLY A 239 10.36 1.95 5.16
CA GLY A 239 9.72 0.72 4.70
C GLY A 239 8.84 0.98 3.48
N THR A 240 8.14 2.11 3.45
CA THR A 240 7.39 2.61 2.29
C THR A 240 7.34 4.13 2.34
N SER A 241 7.77 4.81 1.27
CA SER A 241 7.73 6.28 1.19
C SER A 241 6.29 6.81 1.24
N ARG A 242 6.14 8.11 1.52
CA ARG A 242 4.84 8.79 1.52
C ARG A 242 4.14 8.66 0.16
N HIS A 243 2.87 8.27 0.18
CA HIS A 243 2.04 8.13 -1.02
C HIS A 243 0.55 8.12 -0.67
N THR A 244 -0.29 8.22 -1.70
CA THR A 244 -1.70 7.80 -1.67
C THR A 244 -1.85 6.52 -2.48
N ASP A 245 -2.91 5.74 -2.21
CA ASP A 245 -3.19 4.52 -2.97
C ASP A 245 -3.93 4.82 -4.26
N SER A 246 -3.56 4.11 -5.33
CA SER A 246 -4.09 4.31 -6.68
C SER A 246 -5.43 3.62 -6.95
N ASP A 247 -5.99 2.92 -5.96
CA ASP A 247 -7.15 2.03 -6.11
C ASP A 247 -8.46 2.74 -5.71
N PHE A 248 -9.57 1.99 -5.60
CA PHE A 248 -10.79 2.52 -4.99
C PHE A 248 -10.74 2.40 -3.46
N LEU A 249 -10.31 1.25 -2.95
CA LEU A 249 -10.34 0.94 -1.55
C LEU A 249 -9.25 -0.08 -1.24
N THR A 250 -8.44 0.19 -0.23
CA THR A 250 -7.49 -0.79 0.30
C THR A 250 -8.02 -1.39 1.59
N VAL A 251 -7.91 -2.71 1.72
CA VAL A 251 -8.07 -3.44 2.98
C VAL A 251 -6.71 -4.02 3.37
N LEU A 252 -6.17 -3.61 4.51
CA LEU A 252 -4.83 -3.94 4.95
C LEU A 252 -4.86 -4.81 6.20
N LEU A 253 -4.24 -5.98 6.09
CA LEU A 253 -3.87 -6.83 7.22
C LEU A 253 -2.42 -6.52 7.62
N GLN A 254 -2.16 -6.24 8.89
CA GLN A 254 -0.80 -6.03 9.41
C GLN A 254 -0.56 -6.89 10.65
N ASP A 255 0.71 -7.13 10.96
CA ASP A 255 1.10 -7.76 12.22
C ASP A 255 1.17 -6.77 13.40
N HIS A 256 1.69 -7.27 14.53
CA HIS A 256 1.79 -6.51 15.78
C HIS A 256 2.99 -5.54 15.82
N VAL A 257 3.90 -5.56 14.83
CA VAL A 257 5.09 -4.69 14.84
C VAL A 257 4.70 -3.24 14.54
N GLY A 258 3.64 -3.02 13.76
CA GLY A 258 3.14 -1.68 13.42
C GLY A 258 4.07 -0.93 12.46
N GLY A 259 4.09 0.40 12.50
CA GLY A 259 4.95 1.24 11.65
C GLY A 259 4.23 1.90 10.46
N LEU A 260 2.95 1.60 10.24
CA LEU A 260 2.10 2.40 9.35
C LEU A 260 1.80 3.75 10.00
N GLN A 261 1.97 4.83 9.24
CA GLN A 261 1.60 6.19 9.62
C GLN A 261 0.70 6.82 8.57
N VAL A 262 -0.33 7.53 9.01
CA VAL A 262 -1.23 8.32 8.15
C VAL A 262 -1.04 9.81 8.42
N LEU A 263 -1.07 10.62 7.38
CA LEU A 263 -1.01 12.08 7.50
C LEU A 263 -2.40 12.64 7.80
N TYR A 264 -2.57 13.17 9.01
CA TYR A 264 -3.81 13.80 9.46
C TYR A 264 -3.52 15.17 10.05
N GLN A 265 -4.20 16.21 9.56
CA GLN A 265 -3.99 17.61 9.97
C GLN A 265 -2.51 18.03 9.99
N ASN A 266 -1.76 17.68 8.94
CA ASN A 266 -0.31 17.92 8.79
C ASN A 266 0.57 17.26 9.86
N GLN A 267 0.06 16.21 10.51
CA GLN A 267 0.78 15.41 11.48
C GLN A 267 0.77 13.94 11.05
N TRP A 268 1.90 13.27 11.21
CA TRP A 268 1.99 11.83 11.01
C TRP A 268 1.50 11.12 12.27
N ILE A 269 0.42 10.34 12.11
CA ILE A 269 -0.25 9.60 13.18
C ILE A 269 0.04 8.13 13.00
N ASP A 270 0.59 7.49 14.04
CA ASP A 270 0.80 6.04 14.06
C ASP A 270 -0.54 5.29 14.07
N VAL A 271 -0.66 4.30 13.19
CA VAL A 271 -1.80 3.39 13.17
C VAL A 271 -1.48 2.20 14.08
N SER A 272 -1.87 2.32 15.36
CA SER A 272 -1.63 1.28 16.37
C SER A 272 -2.30 -0.04 15.97
N PRO A 273 -1.57 -1.17 15.92
CA PRO A 273 -2.15 -2.48 15.63
C PRO A 273 -3.22 -2.87 16.66
N VAL A 274 -4.41 -3.22 16.17
CA VAL A 274 -5.50 -3.78 17.00
C VAL A 274 -5.63 -5.27 16.66
N PRO A 275 -5.59 -6.18 17.65
CA PRO A 275 -5.69 -7.61 17.40
C PRO A 275 -6.95 -7.99 16.62
N GLY A 276 -6.76 -8.70 15.50
CA GLY A 276 -7.86 -9.14 14.64
C GLY A 276 -8.57 -8.01 13.89
N ALA A 277 -8.05 -6.78 13.88
CA ALA A 277 -8.58 -5.70 13.06
C ALA A 277 -7.95 -5.68 11.67
N LEU A 278 -8.70 -5.13 10.72
CA LEU A 278 -8.21 -4.77 9.39
C LEU A 278 -8.26 -3.26 9.24
N ILE A 279 -7.25 -2.68 8.60
CA ILE A 279 -7.27 -1.26 8.25
C ILE A 279 -7.96 -1.12 6.89
N VAL A 280 -8.76 -0.08 6.74
CA VAL A 280 -9.41 0.30 5.50
C VAL A 280 -9.02 1.72 5.17
N ASN A 281 -8.61 1.97 3.92
CA ASN A 281 -8.36 3.32 3.45
C ASN A 281 -8.91 3.56 2.04
N ILE A 282 -9.31 4.80 1.82
CA ILE A 282 -9.85 5.28 0.56
C ILE A 282 -8.68 5.52 -0.39
N GLY A 283 -8.79 5.00 -1.61
CA GLY A 283 -7.84 5.26 -2.68
C GLY A 283 -8.27 6.41 -3.57
N ASP A 284 -7.35 6.85 -4.41
CA ASP A 284 -7.50 7.99 -5.29
C ASP A 284 -8.69 7.85 -6.26
N LEU A 285 -8.95 6.63 -6.78
CA LEU A 285 -10.08 6.42 -7.68
C LEU A 285 -11.43 6.61 -6.98
N LEU A 286 -11.53 6.26 -5.70
CA LEU A 286 -12.76 6.48 -4.93
C LEU A 286 -12.93 7.95 -4.54
N GLN A 287 -11.84 8.66 -4.24
CA GLN A 287 -11.88 10.12 -4.09
C GLN A 287 -12.35 10.81 -5.39
N LEU A 288 -11.84 10.37 -6.55
CA LEU A 288 -12.22 10.89 -7.87
C LEU A 288 -13.72 10.72 -8.14
N ILE A 289 -14.25 9.50 -8.03
CA ILE A 289 -15.68 9.26 -8.33
C ILE A 289 -16.62 9.86 -7.28
N SER A 290 -16.16 10.03 -6.03
CA SER A 290 -16.93 10.71 -4.99
C SER A 290 -16.83 12.24 -5.05
N ASN A 291 -16.14 12.80 -6.04
CA ASN A 291 -15.99 14.26 -6.23
C ASN A 291 -15.38 14.99 -5.01
N ASP A 292 -14.32 14.45 -4.41
CA ASP A 292 -13.70 14.90 -3.15
C ASP A 292 -14.57 14.74 -1.89
N ILE A 293 -15.70 14.04 -1.95
CA ILE A 293 -16.48 13.75 -0.74
C ILE A 293 -15.70 12.81 0.18
N PHE A 294 -15.11 11.73 -0.34
CA PHE A 294 -14.16 10.91 0.41
C PHE A 294 -12.73 11.30 0.11
N LYS A 295 -11.85 11.12 1.09
CA LYS A 295 -10.46 11.57 1.03
C LYS A 295 -9.52 10.38 0.93
N SER A 296 -8.69 10.35 -0.10
CA SER A 296 -7.47 9.56 -0.17
C SER A 296 -6.37 10.28 0.59
N SER A 297 -5.88 9.67 1.67
CA SER A 297 -4.92 10.30 2.58
C SER A 297 -3.52 9.77 2.35
N GLU A 298 -2.54 10.68 2.43
CA GLU A 298 -1.14 10.31 2.41
C GLU A 298 -0.81 9.41 3.61
N HIS A 299 -0.07 8.35 3.34
CA HIS A 299 0.40 7.41 4.35
C HIS A 299 1.80 6.90 3.99
N ARG A 300 2.51 6.33 4.97
CA ARG A 300 3.86 5.79 4.81
C ARG A 300 4.12 4.66 5.80
N VAL A 301 5.21 3.92 5.61
CA VAL A 301 5.64 2.88 6.56
C VAL A 301 7.07 3.15 6.99
N VAL A 302 7.30 3.39 8.27
CA VAL A 302 8.65 3.62 8.81
C VAL A 302 9.46 2.32 8.84
N ALA A 303 10.78 2.42 8.60
CA ALA A 303 11.67 1.29 8.81
C ALA A 303 11.86 1.06 10.32
N ASN A 304 12.17 -0.18 10.73
CA ASN A 304 12.30 -0.54 12.13
C ASN A 304 13.52 -1.46 12.36
N ASN A 305 14.14 -1.33 13.53
CA ASN A 305 15.20 -2.24 13.99
C ASN A 305 14.64 -3.53 14.62
N MET A 306 13.32 -3.62 14.77
CA MET A 306 12.58 -4.84 15.08
C MET A 306 11.94 -5.40 13.81
N GLY A 307 11.97 -6.73 13.66
CA GLY A 307 11.38 -7.37 12.50
C GLY A 307 11.63 -8.88 12.46
N PRO A 308 11.16 -9.55 11.40
CA PRO A 308 10.49 -8.93 10.25
C PRO A 308 9.06 -8.47 10.55
N ARG A 309 8.67 -7.32 10.00
CA ARG A 309 7.26 -6.91 9.89
C ARG A 309 6.69 -7.46 8.59
N VAL A 310 5.46 -7.96 8.64
CA VAL A 310 4.69 -8.36 7.45
C VAL A 310 3.33 -7.67 7.39
N SER A 311 2.87 -7.40 6.17
CA SER A 311 1.50 -6.92 5.93
C SER A 311 0.99 -7.35 4.56
N VAL A 312 -0.33 -7.43 4.42
CA VAL A 312 -1.01 -7.80 3.17
C VAL A 312 -1.96 -6.68 2.81
N ALA A 313 -1.61 -5.90 1.79
CA ALA A 313 -2.47 -4.84 1.29
C ALA A 313 -3.33 -5.38 0.14
N CYS A 314 -4.64 -5.33 0.30
CA CYS A 314 -5.62 -5.85 -0.64
C CYS A 314 -6.28 -4.68 -1.37
N PHE A 315 -5.83 -4.43 -2.59
CA PHE A 315 -6.24 -3.28 -3.38
C PHE A 315 -7.44 -3.63 -4.24
N PHE A 316 -8.53 -2.87 -4.10
CA PHE A 316 -9.74 -3.03 -4.92
C PHE A 316 -9.69 -2.10 -6.13
N TYR A 317 -9.28 -2.67 -7.27
CA TYR A 317 -9.39 -2.07 -8.60
C TYR A 317 -9.21 -3.17 -9.66
N THR A 318 -9.63 -2.90 -10.91
CA THR A 318 -9.50 -3.87 -12.01
C THR A 318 -8.60 -3.32 -13.10
N ALA A 319 -7.29 -3.61 -13.03
CA ALA A 319 -6.36 -3.30 -14.12
C ALA A 319 -6.10 -4.49 -15.06
N THR A 320 -6.31 -5.72 -14.58
CA THR A 320 -5.99 -6.93 -15.35
C THR A 320 -7.19 -7.89 -15.33
N PRO A 321 -7.83 -8.19 -16.48
CA PRO A 321 -7.61 -7.57 -17.78
C PRO A 321 -8.06 -6.10 -17.81
N PRO A 322 -7.49 -5.26 -18.70
CA PRO A 322 -7.87 -3.86 -18.80
C PRO A 322 -9.34 -3.70 -19.18
N SER A 323 -10.04 -2.78 -18.53
CA SER A 323 -11.42 -2.42 -18.87
C SER A 323 -11.46 -1.04 -19.54
N PRO A 324 -12.24 -0.86 -20.63
CA PRO A 324 -12.44 0.46 -21.25
C PRO A 324 -13.43 1.33 -20.47
N LYS A 325 -13.97 0.86 -19.33
CA LYS A 325 -14.93 1.60 -18.52
C LYS A 325 -14.33 2.92 -18.02
N LEU A 326 -15.08 3.99 -18.22
CA LEU A 326 -14.76 5.32 -17.72
C LEU A 326 -15.31 5.51 -16.31
N TYR A 327 -14.48 6.12 -15.47
CA TYR A 327 -14.80 6.54 -14.12
C TYR A 327 -14.65 8.05 -14.02
N GLY A 328 -15.65 8.70 -13.44
CA GLY A 328 -15.70 10.14 -13.19
C GLY A 328 -16.61 10.43 -12.00
N PRO A 329 -16.75 11.71 -11.60
CA PRO A 329 -17.66 12.11 -10.53
C PRO A 329 -19.07 11.54 -10.72
N ILE A 330 -19.57 10.86 -9.68
CA ILE A 330 -20.91 10.26 -9.69
C ILE A 330 -21.96 11.35 -9.90
N LYS A 331 -22.87 11.12 -10.86
CA LYS A 331 -23.83 12.13 -11.32
C LYS A 331 -24.80 12.57 -10.22
N GLU A 332 -25.13 11.68 -9.30
CA GLU A 332 -25.99 11.95 -8.16
C GLU A 332 -25.30 12.79 -7.06
N LEU A 333 -23.98 12.94 -7.11
CA LEU A 333 -23.18 13.69 -6.12
C LEU A 333 -22.80 15.09 -6.60
N ILE A 334 -23.02 15.41 -7.87
CA ILE A 334 -22.72 16.72 -8.47
C ILE A 334 -23.96 17.62 -8.48
N SER A 335 -23.73 18.92 -8.38
CA SER A 335 -24.79 19.94 -8.46
C SER A 335 -24.22 21.26 -8.99
N GLU A 336 -25.07 22.27 -9.23
CA GLU A 336 -24.59 23.61 -9.61
C GLU A 336 -23.65 24.22 -8.55
N GLY A 337 -23.84 23.87 -7.27
CA GLY A 337 -23.01 24.35 -6.16
C GLY A 337 -21.76 23.49 -5.90
N ASP A 338 -21.68 22.28 -6.45
CA ASP A 338 -20.52 21.40 -6.37
C ASP A 338 -20.34 20.70 -7.74
N PRO A 339 -19.77 21.41 -8.73
CA PRO A 339 -19.59 20.86 -10.07
C PRO A 339 -18.55 19.72 -10.08
N PRO A 340 -18.46 18.95 -11.18
CA PRO A 340 -17.41 17.96 -11.35
C PRO A 340 -16.02 18.59 -11.17
N LYS A 341 -15.21 18.04 -10.26
CA LYS A 341 -13.83 18.46 -10.00
C LYS A 341 -12.81 17.69 -10.83
N TYR A 342 -13.24 16.58 -11.42
CA TYR A 342 -12.41 15.64 -12.14
C TYR A 342 -13.00 15.30 -13.50
N ARG A 343 -12.13 15.11 -14.49
CA ARG A 343 -12.50 14.52 -15.78
C ARG A 343 -12.67 13.01 -15.66
N GLU A 344 -13.37 12.42 -16.61
CA GLU A 344 -13.44 10.98 -16.73
C GLU A 344 -12.08 10.37 -17.13
N THR A 345 -11.81 9.16 -16.64
CA THR A 345 -10.60 8.38 -16.96
C THR A 345 -10.87 6.88 -16.89
N THR A 346 -10.02 6.08 -17.52
CA THR A 346 -10.00 4.63 -17.29
C THR A 346 -9.05 4.29 -16.14
N ILE A 347 -9.26 3.14 -15.48
CA ILE A 347 -8.32 2.65 -14.45
C ILE A 347 -6.92 2.50 -15.04
N MET A 348 -6.80 2.00 -16.28
CA MET A 348 -5.51 1.80 -16.93
C MET A 348 -4.78 3.12 -17.21
N GLU A 349 -5.49 4.15 -17.66
CA GLU A 349 -4.91 5.48 -17.86
C GLU A 349 -4.39 6.04 -16.53
N TYR A 350 -5.21 5.98 -15.48
CA TYR A 350 -4.84 6.47 -14.15
C TYR A 350 -3.64 5.71 -13.56
N VAL A 351 -3.67 4.39 -13.54
CA VAL A 351 -2.57 3.55 -12.99
C VAL A 351 -1.29 3.68 -13.81
N SER A 352 -1.39 3.84 -15.13
CA SER A 352 -0.22 4.11 -15.99
C SER A 352 0.40 5.47 -15.67
N HIS A 353 -0.42 6.51 -15.48
CA HIS A 353 0.06 7.83 -15.09
C HIS A 353 0.70 7.79 -13.69
N PHE A 354 0.05 7.15 -12.71
CA PHE A 354 0.58 6.95 -11.37
C PHE A 354 1.95 6.25 -11.42
N SER A 355 2.04 5.12 -12.12
CA SER A 355 3.28 4.33 -12.23
C SER A 355 4.40 5.06 -12.99
N ALA A 356 4.05 5.89 -13.97
CA ALA A 356 5.01 6.72 -14.69
C ALA A 356 5.60 7.83 -13.80
N ASN A 357 4.82 8.36 -12.86
CA ASN A 357 5.17 9.50 -12.01
C ASN A 357 5.41 9.13 -10.53
N ALA A 358 5.48 7.84 -10.20
CA ALA A 358 5.73 7.34 -8.85
C ALA A 358 7.19 7.59 -8.39
N LYS A 359 7.53 8.87 -8.19
CA LYS A 359 8.86 9.34 -7.74
C LYS A 359 9.10 9.12 -6.24
N GLY A 360 8.04 8.84 -5.47
CA GLY A 360 8.11 8.65 -4.02
C GLY A 360 8.13 9.95 -3.21
N ASP A 361 7.79 11.08 -3.84
CA ASP A 361 7.79 12.42 -3.23
C ASP A 361 6.41 12.82 -2.64
N GLY A 362 5.41 11.95 -2.73
CA GLY A 362 4.04 12.20 -2.27
C GLY A 362 3.20 13.06 -3.22
N THR A 363 3.67 13.35 -4.43
CA THR A 363 2.87 14.07 -5.43
C THR A 363 1.67 13.24 -5.83
N SER A 364 0.45 13.75 -5.56
CA SER A 364 -0.79 13.05 -5.91
C SER A 364 -0.99 13.00 -7.42
N ALA A 365 -1.15 11.78 -7.95
CA ALA A 365 -1.46 11.54 -9.35
C ALA A 365 -2.84 12.10 -9.75
N LEU A 366 -3.76 12.32 -8.79
CA LEU A 366 -5.08 12.89 -9.04
C LEU A 366 -5.05 14.30 -9.64
N GLN A 367 -3.99 15.08 -9.41
CA GLN A 367 -3.92 16.46 -9.90
C GLN A 367 -4.02 16.54 -11.43
N GLN A 368 -3.49 15.54 -12.15
CA GLN A 368 -3.57 15.47 -13.62
C GLN A 368 -4.99 15.23 -14.15
N PHE A 369 -5.91 14.82 -13.28
CA PHE A 369 -7.29 14.47 -13.63
C PHE A 369 -8.29 15.53 -13.16
N LYS A 370 -7.84 16.61 -12.50
CA LYS A 370 -8.71 17.74 -12.13
C LYS A 370 -9.13 18.57 -13.35
N LEU A 371 -10.31 19.20 -13.27
CA LEU A 371 -10.89 20.09 -14.28
C LEU A 371 -10.51 21.56 -14.07
#